data_AF-A0A3N4IEX0-F1
#
_entry.id   AF-A0A3N4IEX0-F1
#
_cell.length_a   1.000
_cell.length_b   1.000
_cell.length_c   1.000
_cell.angle_alpha   90.00
_cell.angle_beta   90.00
_cell.angle_gamma   90.00
#
_symmetry.space_group_name_H-M   'P 1'
#
loop_
_entity.id
_entity.type
_entity.pdbx_description
1 polymer ?
#
loop_
_entity_poly.entity_id
_entity_poly.type
_entity_poly.pdbx_seq_one_letter_code
_entity_poly.pdbx_strand_id
1 'polypeptide(L)'
;MDEPTIRRSSRPKKEIISASQPADEAEEMASNFDDQDGDDEGDEEVEFDEETDEDEDDEEGPYTPKSTAKSTPKSSTNKRKVADDAASTPSKKPRVQKSPAKPKKAALVHKAEPILTKLQKGVEKGFKNGETTLAQKDVKAILNYVSILRKGHDDAGTTHVLFPEPYLPPKKVKVVPVPLTEAEIESSASDLAEELICALSKKMKWTNKCRFGAAKVFADAYCDDGPEVFLKLLKLDESYIKKTGCHEFEYTETEFEERFEDLPQGSARYSTLTMREPIHVKWWPKTGHIKVHGYFGK
;
A
#
# COMPACT_ATOMS: atom_id res chain seq x y z
N MET A 1 -60.21 -30.11 -38.60
CA MET A 1 -58.97 -29.39 -38.23
C MET A 1 -59.28 -28.81 -36.86
N ASP A 2 -59.21 -29.68 -35.87
CA ASP A 2 -59.87 -29.51 -34.58
C ASP A 2 -58.90 -28.88 -33.58
N GLU A 3 -59.36 -27.84 -32.90
CA GLU A 3 -58.65 -27.07 -31.90
C GLU A 3 -58.36 -27.89 -30.63
N PRO A 4 -57.17 -27.74 -29.99
CA PRO A 4 -56.98 -28.22 -28.63
C PRO A 4 -57.13 -27.10 -27.59
N THR A 5 -58.31 -27.06 -26.99
CA THR A 5 -58.63 -27.00 -25.54
C THR A 5 -57.52 -26.52 -24.57
N ILE A 6 -57.82 -25.38 -23.95
CA ILE A 6 -57.20 -24.76 -22.78
C ILE A 6 -57.33 -25.68 -21.54
N ARG A 7 -56.22 -25.98 -20.85
CA ARG A 7 -56.24 -26.49 -19.46
C ARG A 7 -55.56 -25.50 -18.52
N ARG A 8 -56.40 -24.81 -17.74
CA ARG A 8 -56.02 -24.11 -16.50
C ARG A 8 -55.57 -25.16 -15.47
N SER A 9 -54.38 -25.03 -14.90
CA SER A 9 -54.00 -25.75 -13.69
C SER A 9 -53.90 -24.79 -12.50
N SER A 10 -54.37 -25.32 -11.40
CA SER A 10 -54.80 -24.72 -10.14
C SER A 10 -53.63 -24.41 -9.19
N ARG A 11 -53.69 -23.24 -8.55
CA ARG A 11 -52.98 -22.94 -7.29
C ARG A 11 -53.45 -23.86 -6.15
N PRO A 12 -52.54 -24.34 -5.29
CA PRO A 12 -52.81 -24.55 -3.87
C PRO A 12 -52.07 -23.48 -3.04
N LYS A 13 -52.82 -22.71 -2.25
CA LYS A 13 -52.97 -22.80 -0.79
C LYS A 13 -51.77 -22.23 -0.01
N LYS A 14 -52.02 -21.02 0.49
CA LYS A 14 -51.32 -20.40 1.61
C LYS A 14 -51.51 -21.29 2.84
N GLU A 15 -50.41 -21.73 3.46
CA GLU A 15 -50.43 -22.11 4.86
C GLU A 15 -49.78 -21.00 5.68
N ILE A 16 -50.53 -20.64 6.71
CA ILE A 16 -50.29 -19.64 7.72
C ILE A 16 -49.46 -20.33 8.78
N ILE A 17 -48.21 -19.90 9.01
CA ILE A 17 -47.47 -20.31 10.20
C ILE A 17 -47.37 -19.11 11.14
N SER A 18 -47.78 -19.44 12.36
CA SER A 18 -48.11 -18.61 13.50
C SER A 18 -46.99 -17.67 13.93
N ALA A 19 -47.40 -16.46 14.26
CA ALA A 19 -46.66 -15.57 15.15
C ALA A 19 -46.55 -16.22 16.55
N SER A 20 -45.35 -16.17 17.12
CA SER A 20 -45.13 -16.28 18.55
C SER A 20 -44.09 -15.21 18.92
N GLN A 21 -44.54 -14.16 19.60
CA GLN A 21 -43.67 -13.21 20.30
C GLN A 21 -43.50 -13.66 21.78
N PRO A 22 -42.84 -12.87 22.66
CA PRO A 22 -41.60 -13.25 23.30
C PRO A 22 -41.82 -13.64 24.77
N ALA A 23 -40.92 -14.44 25.35
CA ALA A 23 -40.85 -14.61 26.78
C ALA A 23 -39.66 -13.83 27.32
N ASP A 24 -39.97 -12.94 28.25
CA ASP A 24 -39.08 -12.31 29.21
C ASP A 24 -38.18 -13.32 29.91
N GLU A 25 -36.86 -13.10 29.91
CA GLU A 25 -35.99 -13.47 31.03
C GLU A 25 -34.97 -12.35 31.23
N ALA A 26 -35.32 -11.44 32.12
CA ALA A 26 -34.37 -10.68 32.89
C ALA A 26 -33.93 -11.56 34.07
N GLU A 27 -32.64 -11.84 34.22
CA GLU A 27 -32.03 -11.96 35.55
C GLU A 27 -30.50 -11.90 35.47
N GLU A 28 -29.97 -10.93 36.23
CA GLU A 28 -28.74 -10.94 37.01
C GLU A 28 -27.53 -11.78 36.55
N MET A 29 -26.45 -11.09 36.16
CA MET A 29 -25.11 -11.42 36.65
C MET A 29 -24.33 -10.15 36.97
N ALA A 30 -24.42 -9.75 38.23
CA ALA A 30 -23.40 -8.98 38.93
C ALA A 30 -22.24 -9.93 39.34
N SER A 31 -21.07 -9.35 39.64
CA SER A 31 -19.85 -9.98 40.19
C SER A 31 -18.99 -10.74 39.14
N ASN A 32 -17.69 -10.56 38.95
CA ASN A 32 -16.59 -9.96 39.72
C ASN A 32 -15.66 -9.19 38.75
N PHE A 33 -15.32 -7.94 39.07
CA PHE A 33 -14.15 -7.26 38.52
C PHE A 33 -13.10 -7.32 39.62
N ASP A 34 -12.28 -8.37 39.59
CA ASP A 34 -11.11 -8.52 40.45
C ASP A 34 -10.04 -7.57 39.91
N ASP A 35 -9.77 -6.51 40.69
CA ASP A 35 -8.54 -5.73 40.63
C ASP A 35 -7.33 -6.66 40.79
N GLN A 36 -6.60 -6.90 39.71
CA GLN A 36 -5.22 -7.35 39.79
C GLN A 36 -4.30 -6.18 39.43
N ASP A 37 -3.96 -5.43 40.47
CA ASP A 37 -2.71 -4.69 40.57
C ASP A 37 -1.57 -5.70 40.43
N GLY A 38 -1.02 -5.80 39.23
CA GLY A 38 0.22 -6.52 38.93
C GLY A 38 1.34 -5.51 38.76
N ASP A 39 1.94 -5.12 39.89
CA ASP A 39 3.30 -4.59 39.94
C ASP A 39 4.25 -5.68 39.42
N ASP A 40 4.85 -5.46 38.25
CA ASP A 40 6.02 -6.23 37.80
C ASP A 40 7.06 -5.26 37.26
N GLU A 41 7.78 -4.65 38.20
CA GLU A 41 9.07 -4.01 37.95
C GLU A 41 10.11 -5.12 37.73
N GLY A 42 10.27 -5.54 36.47
CA GLY A 42 11.35 -6.41 36.01
C GLY A 42 12.30 -5.65 35.09
N ASP A 43 13.13 -4.78 35.67
CA ASP A 43 14.27 -4.14 35.00
C ASP A 43 15.41 -5.18 34.94
N GLU A 44 15.35 -6.07 33.96
CA GLU A 44 16.43 -7.03 33.69
C GLU A 44 17.46 -6.35 32.78
N GLU A 45 18.48 -5.75 33.42
CA GLU A 45 19.72 -5.36 32.77
C GLU A 45 20.41 -6.61 32.22
N VAL A 46 20.26 -6.86 30.92
CA VAL A 46 20.99 -7.92 30.23
C VAL A 46 22.41 -7.40 29.99
N GLU A 47 23.34 -7.81 30.85
CA GLU A 47 24.78 -7.67 30.60
C GLU A 47 25.12 -8.37 29.28
N PHE A 48 25.55 -7.57 28.30
CA PHE A 48 26.03 -8.04 27.01
C PHE A 48 27.50 -8.44 27.20
N ASP A 49 27.73 -9.73 27.43
CA ASP A 49 29.07 -10.33 27.41
C ASP A 49 29.69 -10.18 26.02
N GLU A 50 30.72 -9.35 25.95
CA GLU A 50 31.56 -9.12 24.78
C GLU A 50 32.57 -10.27 24.68
N GLU A 51 32.13 -11.47 24.27
CA GLU A 51 33.06 -12.54 23.94
C GLU A 51 33.78 -12.19 22.64
N THR A 52 35.07 -11.94 22.83
CA THR A 52 36.06 -11.64 21.81
C THR A 52 36.56 -12.98 21.29
N ASP A 53 36.05 -13.42 20.14
CA ASP A 53 36.63 -14.58 19.44
C ASP A 53 37.91 -14.12 18.72
N GLU A 54 39.01 -14.33 19.43
CA GLU A 54 40.38 -14.33 18.91
C GLU A 54 40.62 -15.61 18.07
N ASP A 55 41.29 -15.40 16.95
CA ASP A 55 42.23 -16.31 16.29
C ASP A 55 41.75 -17.68 15.81
N GLU A 56 41.52 -17.78 14.50
CA GLU A 56 42.02 -18.92 13.73
C GLU A 56 42.58 -18.44 12.39
N ASP A 57 43.90 -18.23 12.41
CA ASP A 57 44.79 -18.33 11.26
C ASP A 57 44.56 -19.65 10.53
N ASP A 58 44.27 -19.64 9.22
CA ASP A 58 44.71 -20.75 8.37
C ASP A 58 44.89 -20.38 6.88
N GLU A 59 46.13 -20.57 6.45
CA GLU A 59 46.68 -20.81 5.11
C GLU A 59 46.29 -19.93 3.91
N GLU A 60 47.10 -18.88 3.70
CA GLU A 60 47.36 -18.31 2.37
C GLU A 60 48.06 -19.33 1.44
N GLY A 61 47.32 -19.91 0.51
CA GLY A 61 47.90 -20.57 -0.66
C GLY A 61 48.44 -19.56 -1.70
N PRO A 62 49.63 -19.76 -2.29
CA PRO A 62 50.20 -18.82 -3.25
C PRO A 62 49.50 -18.92 -4.62
N TYR A 63 48.53 -18.03 -4.88
CA TYR A 63 47.92 -17.94 -6.22
C TYR A 63 48.76 -17.05 -7.14
N THR A 64 49.51 -17.69 -8.05
CA THR A 64 50.13 -17.00 -9.19
C THR A 64 49.24 -17.12 -10.43
N PRO A 65 48.87 -15.99 -11.06
CA PRO A 65 48.68 -15.98 -12.51
C PRO A 65 49.83 -15.26 -13.18
N LYS A 66 50.68 -16.06 -13.84
CA LYS A 66 51.66 -15.59 -14.82
C LYS A 66 50.97 -15.00 -16.05
N SER A 67 51.48 -13.83 -16.43
CA SER A 67 51.82 -13.41 -17.79
C SER A 67 50.68 -13.07 -18.75
N THR A 68 50.55 -11.78 -19.10
CA THR A 68 51.14 -11.10 -20.27
C THR A 68 50.16 -10.99 -21.44
N ALA A 69 49.54 -9.82 -21.60
CA ALA A 69 49.19 -9.28 -22.90
C ALA A 69 49.16 -7.76 -22.85
N LYS A 70 50.33 -7.19 -23.10
CA LYS A 70 50.61 -5.80 -23.40
C LYS A 70 50.06 -5.51 -24.80
N SER A 71 49.00 -4.72 -24.93
CA SER A 71 48.68 -4.06 -26.21
C SER A 71 47.92 -2.75 -26.00
N THR A 72 48.69 -1.68 -25.93
CA THR A 72 48.24 -0.33 -26.33
C THR A 72 47.98 -0.31 -27.84
N PRO A 73 46.99 0.48 -28.29
CA PRO A 73 47.24 1.36 -29.41
C PRO A 73 47.05 2.82 -29.01
N LYS A 74 48.16 3.56 -29.09
CA LYS A 74 48.17 5.01 -29.33
C LYS A 74 47.61 5.28 -30.74
N SER A 75 47.10 6.51 -30.90
CA SER A 75 46.92 7.24 -32.16
C SER A 75 45.55 7.13 -32.82
N SER A 76 44.75 8.20 -32.74
CA SER A 76 44.83 9.22 -33.79
C SER A 76 43.98 10.45 -33.43
N THR A 77 44.68 11.56 -33.34
CA THR A 77 44.16 12.91 -33.17
C THR A 77 43.55 13.36 -34.50
N ASN A 78 42.22 13.33 -34.65
CA ASN A 78 41.57 14.03 -35.75
C ASN A 78 41.15 15.44 -35.32
N LYS A 79 42.12 16.36 -35.40
CA LYS A 79 41.89 17.79 -35.57
C LYS A 79 41.26 17.99 -36.95
N ARG A 80 39.93 18.15 -37.03
CA ARG A 80 39.31 18.83 -38.18
C ARG A 80 39.08 20.30 -37.80
N LYS A 81 39.87 21.15 -38.45
CA LYS A 81 39.75 22.60 -38.49
C LYS A 81 39.28 22.95 -39.90
N VAL A 82 37.99 23.28 -40.03
CA VAL A 82 37.32 23.89 -41.20
C VAL A 82 36.00 24.41 -40.64
N ALA A 83 35.50 25.61 -40.88
CA ALA A 83 36.00 26.89 -41.39
C ALA A 83 34.97 27.91 -40.87
N ASP A 84 35.41 29.15 -40.70
CA ASP A 84 34.55 30.33 -40.60
C ASP A 84 33.49 30.32 -41.70
N ASP A 85 32.21 30.54 -41.36
CA ASP A 85 31.38 31.55 -42.02
C ASP A 85 29.97 31.68 -41.45
N ALA A 86 29.38 32.85 -41.69
CA ALA A 86 28.00 33.25 -41.40
C ALA A 86 27.65 33.55 -39.94
N ALA A 87 28.01 34.77 -39.55
CA ALA A 87 27.31 35.58 -38.55
C ALA A 87 25.79 35.55 -38.78
N SER A 88 25.07 34.78 -37.98
CA SER A 88 23.63 34.92 -37.81
C SER A 88 23.36 36.02 -36.78
N THR A 89 22.92 37.16 -37.29
CA THR A 89 22.47 38.33 -36.53
C THR A 89 21.51 37.93 -35.39
N PRO A 90 21.65 38.49 -34.16
CA PRO A 90 20.65 38.33 -33.13
C PRO A 90 19.39 39.10 -33.55
N SER A 91 18.41 38.39 -34.11
CA SER A 91 17.08 38.92 -34.35
C SER A 91 16.46 39.28 -32.99
N LYS A 92 16.42 40.58 -32.71
CA LYS A 92 15.70 41.17 -31.57
C LYS A 92 14.24 40.75 -31.69
N LYS A 93 13.87 39.70 -30.97
CA LYS A 93 12.46 39.35 -30.76
C LYS A 93 11.76 40.61 -30.23
N PRO A 94 10.64 41.03 -30.84
CA PRO A 94 9.88 42.16 -30.32
C PRO A 94 9.52 41.86 -28.87
N ARG A 95 9.87 42.81 -27.99
CA ARG A 95 9.49 42.84 -26.59
C ARG A 95 7.96 42.90 -26.55
N VAL A 96 7.32 41.73 -26.52
CA VAL A 96 5.89 41.59 -26.30
C VAL A 96 5.59 42.32 -25.00
N GLN A 97 4.89 43.45 -25.12
CA GLN A 97 4.39 44.18 -23.98
C GLN A 97 3.48 43.22 -23.22
N LYS A 98 3.95 42.81 -22.04
CA LYS A 98 3.23 41.95 -21.11
C LYS A 98 2.01 42.73 -20.67
N SER A 99 0.89 42.53 -21.36
CA SER A 99 -0.40 43.08 -20.98
C SER A 99 -0.65 42.74 -19.51
N PRO A 100 -1.10 43.70 -18.68
CA PRO A 100 -1.33 43.48 -17.26
C PRO A 100 -2.22 42.26 -17.11
N ALA A 101 -1.76 41.30 -16.31
CA ALA A 101 -2.49 40.07 -16.08
C ALA A 101 -3.92 40.44 -15.67
N LYS A 102 -4.91 39.97 -16.44
CA LYS A 102 -6.32 40.06 -16.04
C LYS A 102 -6.39 39.59 -14.59
N PRO A 103 -7.07 40.33 -13.69
CA PRO A 103 -7.22 39.90 -12.30
C PRO A 103 -7.79 38.49 -12.35
N LYS A 104 -6.97 37.51 -11.92
CA LYS A 104 -7.42 36.13 -11.79
C LYS A 104 -8.69 36.24 -10.94
N LYS A 105 -9.83 35.83 -11.51
CA LYS A 105 -11.07 35.67 -10.72
C LYS A 105 -10.62 34.92 -9.48
N ALA A 106 -10.76 35.56 -8.31
CA ALA A 106 -10.38 34.94 -7.05
C ALA A 106 -11.04 33.56 -7.08
N ALA A 107 -10.22 32.50 -6.97
CA ALA A 107 -10.75 31.16 -6.83
C ALA A 107 -11.84 31.26 -5.75
N LEU A 108 -12.97 30.59 -5.98
CA LEU A 108 -14.09 30.62 -5.07
C LEU A 108 -13.64 29.91 -3.79
N VAL A 109 -12.89 30.61 -2.94
CA VAL A 109 -12.33 30.09 -1.70
C VAL A 109 -13.55 29.74 -0.88
N HIS A 110 -13.76 28.45 -0.69
CA HIS A 110 -14.86 27.95 0.12
C HIS A 110 -14.73 28.63 1.48
N LYS A 111 -15.80 29.28 1.97
CA LYS A 111 -15.76 30.07 3.21
C LYS A 111 -15.25 29.28 4.43
N ALA A 112 -15.14 27.96 4.31
CA ALA A 112 -14.62 27.01 5.29
C ALA A 112 -13.08 26.90 5.35
N GLU A 113 -12.34 27.17 4.27
CA GLU A 113 -10.86 27.05 4.26
C GLU A 113 -10.14 27.88 5.35
N PRO A 114 -10.49 29.17 5.58
CA PRO A 114 -9.86 29.93 6.65
C PRO A 114 -10.23 29.44 8.06
N ILE A 115 -11.31 28.67 8.20
CA ILE A 115 -11.74 28.09 9.48
C ILE A 115 -10.99 26.78 9.74
N LEU A 116 -10.87 25.92 8.72
CA LEU A 116 -10.11 24.66 8.80
C LEU A 116 -8.63 24.91 9.10
N THR A 117 -8.02 25.92 8.48
CA THR A 117 -6.62 26.28 8.76
C THR A 117 -6.40 26.82 10.17
N LYS A 118 -7.40 27.50 10.77
CA LYS A 118 -7.34 27.92 12.17
C LYS A 118 -7.49 26.73 13.13
N LEU A 119 -8.39 25.79 12.82
CA LEU A 119 -8.56 24.56 13.60
C LEU A 119 -7.29 23.71 13.55
N GLN A 120 -6.72 23.49 12.36
CA GLN A 120 -5.51 22.70 12.18
C GLN A 120 -4.31 23.31 12.94
N LYS A 121 -4.13 24.64 12.86
CA LYS A 121 -3.12 25.34 13.67
C LYS A 121 -3.38 25.26 15.18
N GLY A 122 -4.64 25.15 15.59
CA GLY A 122 -5.03 24.94 16.99
C GLY A 122 -4.62 23.54 17.47
N VAL A 123 -4.84 22.52 16.65
CA VAL A 123 -4.42 21.13 16.90
C VAL A 123 -2.90 21.01 16.93
N GLU A 124 -2.20 21.59 15.94
CA GLU A 124 -0.73 21.53 15.83
C GLU A 124 -0.01 22.22 16.99
N LYS A 125 -0.62 23.26 17.59
CA LYS A 125 -0.03 23.96 18.74
C LYS A 125 -0.19 23.21 20.06
N GLY A 126 -0.87 22.06 20.04
CA GLY A 126 -1.15 21.26 21.22
C GLY A 126 -2.23 21.90 22.08
N PHE A 127 -3.24 21.10 22.44
CA PHE A 127 -4.21 21.49 23.46
C PHE A 127 -3.47 21.55 24.79
N LYS A 128 -3.18 22.75 25.30
CA LYS A 128 -2.71 22.90 26.67
C LYS A 128 -3.88 22.51 27.58
N ASN A 129 -3.78 21.35 28.22
CA ASN A 129 -4.78 20.77 29.15
C ASN A 129 -6.06 20.23 28.50
N GLY A 130 -6.07 19.88 27.21
CA GLY A 130 -7.25 19.28 26.55
C GLY A 130 -8.43 20.25 26.29
N GLU A 131 -8.44 21.44 26.90
CA GLU A 131 -9.43 22.49 26.63
C GLU A 131 -8.90 23.50 25.61
N THR A 132 -9.70 23.77 24.56
CA THR A 132 -9.51 24.95 23.71
C THR A 132 -10.69 25.88 23.87
N THR A 133 -10.43 27.12 24.26
CA THR A 133 -11.43 28.17 24.25
C THR A 133 -11.60 28.69 22.82
N LEU A 134 -12.48 28.06 22.04
CA LEU A 134 -12.92 28.62 20.77
C LEU A 134 -13.96 29.72 21.02
N ALA A 135 -13.91 30.80 20.24
CA ALA A 135 -14.96 31.81 20.29
C ALA A 135 -16.30 31.18 19.87
N GLN A 136 -17.39 31.51 20.57
CA GLN A 136 -18.72 30.96 20.31
C GLN A 136 -19.17 31.13 18.84
N LYS A 137 -18.72 32.20 18.18
CA LYS A 137 -18.96 32.45 16.76
C LYS A 137 -18.32 31.40 15.86
N ASP A 138 -17.11 30.95 16.18
CA ASP A 138 -16.37 29.96 15.41
C ASP A 138 -16.98 28.56 15.63
N VAL A 139 -17.38 28.23 16.87
CA VAL A 139 -18.13 26.99 17.16
C VAL A 139 -19.42 26.92 16.35
N LYS A 140 -20.21 28.00 16.30
CA LYS A 140 -21.44 28.06 15.50
C LYS A 140 -21.18 27.89 14.00
N ALA A 141 -20.07 28.43 13.49
CA ALA A 141 -19.69 28.27 12.10
C ALA A 141 -19.28 26.83 11.77
N ILE A 142 -18.55 26.17 12.67
CA ILE A 142 -18.15 24.76 12.53
C ILE A 142 -19.37 23.85 12.55
N LEU A 143 -20.28 24.02 13.50
CA LEU A 143 -21.52 23.24 13.58
C LEU A 143 -22.37 23.39 12.32
N ASN A 144 -22.49 24.60 11.79
CA ASN A 144 -23.21 24.83 10.53
C ASN A 144 -22.53 24.11 9.35
N TYR A 145 -21.20 24.18 9.25
CA TYR A 145 -20.45 23.48 8.21
C TYR A 145 -20.60 21.95 8.29
N VAL A 146 -20.49 21.38 9.49
CA VAL A 146 -20.69 19.94 9.72
C VAL A 146 -22.12 19.53 9.34
N SER A 147 -23.13 20.36 9.64
CA SER A 147 -24.52 20.07 9.25
C SER A 147 -24.73 20.04 7.74
N ILE A 148 -24.07 20.94 7.00
CA ILE A 148 -24.13 20.98 5.53
C ILE A 148 -23.43 19.74 4.94
N LEU A 149 -22.26 19.37 5.47
CA LEU A 149 -21.55 18.16 5.04
C LEU A 149 -22.37 16.91 5.31
N ARG A 150 -22.94 16.77 6.52
CA ARG A 150 -23.78 15.62 6.87
C ARG A 150 -24.97 15.49 5.92
N LYS A 151 -25.68 16.59 5.66
CA LYS A 151 -26.78 16.61 4.69
C LYS A 151 -26.34 16.19 3.29
N GLY A 152 -25.20 16.70 2.81
CA GLY A 152 -24.66 16.31 1.50
C GLY A 152 -24.29 14.82 1.41
N HIS A 153 -23.77 14.25 2.49
CA HIS A 153 -23.49 12.81 2.57
C HIS A 153 -24.74 11.95 2.75
N ASP A 154 -25.77 12.45 3.42
CA ASP A 154 -27.07 11.79 3.57
C ASP A 154 -27.77 11.71 2.20
N ASP A 155 -27.79 12.83 1.47
CA ASP A 155 -28.31 12.89 0.09
C ASP A 155 -27.53 11.96 -0.87
N ALA A 156 -26.24 11.70 -0.58
CA ALA A 156 -25.39 10.78 -1.33
C ALA A 156 -25.36 9.34 -0.79
N GLY A 157 -26.05 9.04 0.32
CA GLY A 157 -26.07 7.72 0.95
C GLY A 157 -24.73 7.26 1.55
N THR A 158 -23.78 8.15 1.80
CA THR A 158 -22.41 7.83 2.27
C THR A 158 -22.16 8.17 3.74
N THR A 159 -23.18 8.61 4.47
CA THR A 159 -23.02 9.01 5.88
C THR A 159 -22.53 7.90 6.80
N HIS A 160 -22.90 6.64 6.53
CA HIS A 160 -22.47 5.48 7.31
C HIS A 160 -20.95 5.22 7.25
N VAL A 161 -20.27 5.72 6.21
CA VAL A 161 -18.81 5.57 6.04
C VAL A 161 -18.03 6.61 6.85
N LEU A 162 -18.53 7.85 6.90
CA LEU A 162 -17.82 8.98 7.52
C LEU A 162 -18.23 9.26 8.96
N PHE A 163 -19.46 8.90 9.32
CA PHE A 163 -20.01 9.04 10.66
C PHE A 163 -20.58 7.70 11.10
N PRO A 164 -19.71 6.69 11.35
CA PRO A 164 -20.17 5.48 12.00
C PRO A 164 -20.89 5.89 13.30
N GLU A 165 -22.14 5.46 13.45
CA GLU A 165 -22.96 5.84 14.60
C GLU A 165 -22.19 5.61 15.90
N PRO A 166 -22.14 6.60 16.81
CA PRO A 166 -21.42 6.45 18.06
C PRO A 166 -22.09 5.35 18.90
N TYR A 167 -21.35 4.26 19.09
CA TYR A 167 -21.46 3.35 20.22
C TYR A 167 -22.87 2.79 20.50
N LEU A 168 -23.36 1.95 19.61
CA LEU A 168 -23.65 0.62 20.12
C LEU A 168 -22.34 -0.15 20.02
N PRO A 169 -21.84 -0.81 21.08
CA PRO A 169 -20.71 -1.72 20.93
C PRO A 169 -21.08 -2.61 19.75
N PRO A 170 -20.21 -2.75 18.72
CA PRO A 170 -20.55 -3.59 17.59
C PRO A 170 -21.00 -4.90 18.22
N LYS A 171 -22.29 -5.24 18.07
CA LYS A 171 -22.69 -6.63 18.24
C LYS A 171 -21.63 -7.34 17.43
N LYS A 172 -20.84 -8.21 18.08
CA LYS A 172 -19.88 -9.08 17.41
C LYS A 172 -20.74 -9.97 16.51
N VAL A 173 -21.24 -9.40 15.43
CA VAL A 173 -21.74 -10.10 14.29
C VAL A 173 -20.46 -10.76 13.85
N LYS A 174 -20.32 -12.03 14.20
CA LYS A 174 -19.40 -12.91 13.51
C LYS A 174 -19.83 -12.77 12.05
N VAL A 175 -19.20 -11.85 11.34
CA VAL A 175 -19.25 -11.80 9.89
C VAL A 175 -18.60 -13.12 9.53
N VAL A 176 -19.45 -14.13 9.31
CA VAL A 176 -19.01 -15.39 8.76
C VAL A 176 -18.42 -14.98 7.41
N PRO A 177 -17.10 -15.09 7.21
CA PRO A 177 -16.50 -14.72 5.95
C PRO A 177 -17.25 -15.52 4.89
N VAL A 178 -17.91 -14.81 3.96
CA VAL A 178 -18.51 -15.47 2.82
C VAL A 178 -17.33 -16.10 2.09
N PRO A 179 -17.31 -17.44 1.92
CA PRO A 179 -16.22 -18.08 1.20
C PRO A 179 -16.16 -17.44 -0.18
N LEU A 180 -15.04 -16.80 -0.51
CA LEU A 180 -14.84 -16.25 -1.84
C LEU A 180 -14.94 -17.39 -2.85
N THR A 181 -15.52 -17.11 -3.99
CA THR A 181 -15.53 -18.10 -5.07
C THR A 181 -14.12 -18.25 -5.63
N GLU A 182 -13.74 -19.46 -6.07
CA GLU A 182 -12.39 -19.73 -6.60
C GLU A 182 -11.99 -18.76 -7.74
N ALA A 183 -12.97 -18.33 -8.55
CA ALA A 183 -12.76 -17.35 -9.61
C ALA A 183 -12.44 -15.94 -9.09
N GLU A 184 -13.04 -15.52 -7.97
CA GLU A 184 -12.72 -14.24 -7.32
C GLU A 184 -11.33 -14.29 -6.68
N ILE A 185 -10.95 -15.43 -6.12
CA ILE A 185 -9.61 -15.66 -5.56
C ILE A 185 -8.54 -15.55 -6.65
N GLU A 186 -8.78 -16.16 -7.81
CA GLU A 186 -7.87 -16.08 -8.96
C GLU A 186 -7.75 -14.66 -9.52
N SER A 187 -8.87 -13.95 -9.68
CA SER A 187 -8.86 -12.55 -10.12
C SER A 187 -8.09 -11.66 -9.15
N SER A 188 -8.37 -11.79 -7.85
CA SER A 188 -7.72 -10.96 -6.82
C SER A 188 -6.23 -11.26 -6.71
N ALA A 189 -5.83 -12.52 -6.92
CA ALA A 189 -4.41 -12.91 -6.95
C ALA A 189 -3.69 -12.27 -8.15
N SER A 190 -4.31 -12.30 -9.34
CA SER A 190 -3.78 -11.66 -10.55
C SER A 190 -3.66 -10.14 -10.38
N ASP A 191 -4.70 -9.48 -9.88
CA ASP A 191 -4.70 -8.04 -9.60
C ASP A 191 -3.57 -7.64 -8.62
N LEU A 192 -3.36 -8.46 -7.58
CA LEU A 192 -2.29 -8.23 -6.61
C LEU A 192 -0.90 -8.44 -7.21
N ALA A 193 -0.75 -9.41 -8.11
CA ALA A 193 0.50 -9.63 -8.85
C ALA A 193 0.83 -8.40 -9.71
N GLU A 194 -0.14 -7.90 -10.48
CA GLU A 194 -0.01 -6.71 -11.31
C GLU A 194 0.34 -5.47 -10.48
N GLU A 195 -0.30 -5.28 -9.31
CA GLU A 195 -0.02 -4.18 -8.41
C GLU A 195 1.44 -4.23 -7.92
N LEU A 196 1.91 -5.41 -7.50
CA LEU A 196 3.29 -5.61 -7.05
C LEU A 196 4.30 -5.35 -8.16
N ILE A 197 4.07 -5.90 -9.35
CA ILE A 197 4.94 -5.69 -10.52
C ILE A 197 4.99 -4.21 -10.88
N CYS A 198 3.85 -3.54 -10.90
CA CYS A 198 3.76 -2.10 -11.13
C CYS A 198 4.50 -1.30 -10.05
N ALA A 199 4.35 -1.68 -8.77
CA ALA A 199 5.02 -1.02 -7.65
C ALA A 199 6.54 -1.18 -7.73
N LEU A 200 7.04 -2.39 -7.99
CA LEU A 200 8.46 -2.67 -8.19
C LEU A 200 9.02 -1.87 -9.37
N SER A 201 8.36 -1.94 -10.53
CA SER A 201 8.77 -1.23 -11.74
C SER A 201 8.81 0.30 -11.53
N LYS A 202 7.84 0.86 -10.79
CA LYS A 202 7.83 2.30 -10.41
C LYS A 202 9.00 2.68 -9.50
N LYS A 203 9.47 1.76 -8.65
CA LYS A 203 10.59 1.96 -7.72
C LYS A 203 11.96 1.71 -8.37
N MET A 204 12.01 0.99 -9.50
CA MET A 204 13.20 0.82 -10.34
C MET A 204 13.57 2.11 -11.09
N LYS A 205 14.07 3.09 -10.33
CA LYS A 205 14.60 4.33 -10.87
C LYS A 205 16.11 4.36 -10.71
N TRP A 206 16.80 4.91 -11.72
CA TRP A 206 18.24 5.11 -11.66
C TRP A 206 18.56 6.07 -10.51
N THR A 207 19.11 5.52 -9.42
CA THR A 207 19.67 6.32 -8.33
C THR A 207 21.17 6.42 -8.53
N ASN A 208 21.80 7.51 -8.06
CA ASN A 208 23.26 7.66 -8.10
C ASN A 208 24.01 6.52 -7.38
N LYS A 209 23.31 5.78 -6.51
CA LYS A 209 23.82 4.57 -5.83
C LYS A 209 23.85 3.33 -6.73
N CYS A 210 23.12 3.32 -7.84
CA CYS A 210 23.15 2.26 -8.87
C CYS A 210 24.47 2.23 -9.68
N ARG A 211 25.48 3.03 -9.28
CA ARG A 211 26.79 3.13 -9.93
C ARG A 211 27.57 1.82 -9.96
N PHE A 212 27.25 0.90 -9.05
CA PHE A 212 27.83 -0.46 -8.97
C PHE A 212 27.04 -1.51 -9.76
N GLY A 213 26.07 -1.10 -10.58
CA GLY A 213 25.31 -2.02 -11.44
C GLY A 213 24.19 -2.79 -10.74
N ALA A 214 23.96 -2.54 -9.44
CA ALA A 214 22.82 -3.06 -8.69
C ALA A 214 22.27 -2.02 -7.70
N ALA A 215 20.97 -2.06 -7.44
CA ALA A 215 20.31 -1.27 -6.40
C ALA A 215 19.20 -2.09 -5.74
N LYS A 216 18.99 -1.89 -4.43
CA LYS A 216 17.93 -2.58 -3.69
C LYS A 216 16.57 -1.96 -4.03
N VAL A 217 15.57 -2.81 -4.29
CA VAL A 217 14.17 -2.42 -4.42
C VAL A 217 13.34 -3.14 -3.37
N PHE A 218 12.30 -2.46 -2.92
CA PHE A 218 11.27 -3.03 -2.07
C PHE A 218 9.91 -2.51 -2.53
N ALA A 219 8.93 -3.40 -2.54
CA ALA A 219 7.53 -3.08 -2.72
C ALA A 219 6.73 -3.82 -1.64
N ASP A 220 5.76 -3.10 -1.09
CA ASP A 220 4.84 -3.60 -0.09
C ASP A 220 3.44 -3.58 -0.73
N ALA A 221 2.65 -4.63 -0.53
CA ALA A 221 1.25 -4.71 -0.94
C ALA A 221 0.43 -5.35 0.19
N TYR A 222 -0.88 -5.18 0.12
CA TYR A 222 -1.81 -5.56 1.18
C TYR A 222 -3.11 -6.08 0.57
N CYS A 223 -3.64 -7.18 1.10
CA CYS A 223 -4.87 -7.81 0.63
C CYS A 223 -5.80 -8.10 1.81
N ASP A 224 -7.04 -7.62 1.71
CA ASP A 224 -8.10 -7.85 2.68
C ASP A 224 -8.89 -9.15 2.41
N ASP A 225 -8.75 -9.72 1.20
CA ASP A 225 -9.56 -10.85 0.72
C ASP A 225 -9.16 -12.21 1.33
N GLY A 226 -8.18 -12.19 2.25
CA GLY A 226 -7.79 -13.33 3.07
C GLY A 226 -6.53 -14.07 2.59
N PRO A 227 -6.10 -15.10 3.33
CA PRO A 227 -4.85 -15.82 3.06
C PRO A 227 -4.93 -16.71 1.80
N GLU A 228 -6.13 -17.08 1.36
CA GLU A 228 -6.36 -17.97 0.21
C GLU A 228 -5.87 -17.34 -1.11
N VAL A 229 -6.03 -16.03 -1.26
CA VAL A 229 -5.51 -15.26 -2.41
C VAL A 229 -4.00 -15.37 -2.49
N PHE A 230 -3.30 -15.25 -1.36
CA PHE A 230 -1.83 -15.37 -1.31
C PHE A 230 -1.34 -16.79 -1.60
N LEU A 231 -2.06 -17.81 -1.13
CA LEU A 231 -1.73 -19.19 -1.47
C LEU A 231 -1.87 -19.44 -2.97
N LYS A 232 -2.92 -18.91 -3.59
CA LYS A 232 -3.14 -19.04 -5.02
C LYS A 232 -2.04 -18.31 -5.81
N LEU A 233 -1.74 -17.06 -5.43
CA LEU A 233 -0.68 -16.25 -6.02
C LEU A 233 0.68 -16.93 -5.93
N LEU A 234 1.07 -17.39 -4.74
CA LEU A 234 2.34 -18.04 -4.51
C LEU A 234 2.32 -19.51 -4.94
N LYS A 235 1.21 -20.04 -5.48
CA LYS A 235 0.90 -21.46 -5.74
C LYS A 235 1.42 -22.39 -4.64
N LEU A 236 1.03 -22.08 -3.40
CA LEU A 236 1.37 -22.82 -2.17
C LEU A 236 0.16 -23.61 -1.66
N ASP A 237 0.42 -24.70 -0.94
CA ASP A 237 -0.62 -25.48 -0.30
C ASP A 237 -1.17 -24.80 0.97
N GLU A 238 -2.42 -25.10 1.33
CA GLU A 238 -3.09 -24.62 2.55
C GLU A 238 -2.36 -24.96 3.86
N SER A 239 -1.43 -25.91 3.81
CA SER A 239 -0.59 -26.28 4.96
C SER A 239 0.20 -25.10 5.53
N TYR A 240 0.53 -24.10 4.70
CA TYR A 240 1.28 -22.91 5.11
C TYR A 240 0.44 -21.92 5.93
N ILE A 241 -0.89 -21.92 5.83
CA ILE A 241 -1.76 -21.03 6.64
C ILE A 241 -1.62 -21.33 8.14
N LYS A 242 -1.36 -22.60 8.50
CA LYS A 242 -1.34 -23.05 9.89
C LYS A 242 -0.19 -22.46 10.71
N LYS A 243 0.85 -21.94 10.06
CA LYS A 243 1.93 -21.24 10.76
C LYS A 243 1.52 -19.78 10.99
N THR A 244 1.41 -19.39 12.25
CA THR A 244 0.99 -18.06 12.70
C THR A 244 2.04 -16.95 12.54
N GLY A 245 3.15 -17.23 11.85
CA GLY A 245 4.31 -16.34 11.70
C GLY A 245 4.48 -15.74 10.31
N CYS A 246 5.55 -14.96 10.16
CA CYS A 246 6.01 -14.46 8.86
C CYS A 246 6.55 -15.65 8.04
N HIS A 247 6.10 -15.78 6.80
CA HIS A 247 6.68 -16.71 5.83
C HIS A 247 7.63 -15.95 4.93
N GLU A 248 8.81 -16.51 4.69
CA GLU A 248 9.81 -15.93 3.79
C GLU A 248 10.14 -16.95 2.71
N PHE A 249 10.02 -16.50 1.46
CA PHE A 249 10.30 -17.28 0.27
C PHE A 249 11.41 -16.62 -0.50
N GLU A 250 12.31 -17.43 -1.04
CA GLU A 250 13.38 -17.00 -1.92
C GLU A 250 13.09 -17.56 -3.31
N TYR A 251 13.06 -16.67 -4.31
CA TYR A 251 12.79 -17.01 -5.69
C TYR A 251 13.96 -16.61 -6.59
N THR A 252 14.21 -17.44 -7.58
CA THR A 252 14.96 -17.08 -8.79
C THR A 252 14.13 -16.15 -9.69
N GLU A 253 14.76 -15.54 -10.69
CA GLU A 253 14.11 -14.67 -11.67
C GLU A 253 13.03 -15.45 -12.43
N THR A 254 13.36 -16.68 -12.85
CA THR A 254 12.43 -17.57 -13.57
C THR A 254 11.27 -18.05 -12.71
N GLU A 255 11.52 -18.39 -11.43
CA GLU A 255 10.44 -18.78 -10.54
C GLU A 255 9.52 -17.60 -10.20
N PHE A 256 10.09 -16.40 -10.06
CA PHE A 256 9.30 -15.20 -9.83
C PHE A 256 8.39 -14.89 -11.03
N GLU A 257 8.94 -14.93 -12.26
CA GLU A 257 8.15 -14.74 -13.48
C GLU A 257 7.04 -15.80 -13.62
N GLU A 258 7.31 -17.06 -13.27
CA GLU A 258 6.29 -18.12 -13.32
C GLU A 258 5.14 -17.92 -12.30
N ARG A 259 5.42 -17.25 -11.18
CA ARG A 259 4.43 -17.05 -10.09
C ARG A 259 3.65 -15.76 -10.25
N PHE A 260 4.31 -14.69 -10.69
CA PHE A 260 3.71 -13.36 -10.85
C PHE A 260 3.33 -13.06 -12.31
N GLU A 261 3.52 -14.01 -13.23
CA GLU A 261 3.21 -13.96 -14.67
C GLU A 261 4.03 -12.96 -15.50
N ASP A 262 4.70 -12.01 -14.86
CA ASP A 262 5.58 -11.04 -15.49
C ASP A 262 6.77 -10.70 -14.59
N LEU A 263 7.85 -10.25 -15.21
CA LEU A 263 9.03 -9.77 -14.51
C LEU A 263 9.02 -8.24 -14.46
N PRO A 264 9.19 -7.61 -13.28
CA PRO A 264 9.24 -6.16 -13.21
C PRO A 264 10.45 -5.61 -13.97
N GLN A 265 10.16 -4.76 -14.96
CA GLN A 265 11.15 -4.12 -15.81
C GLN A 265 11.16 -2.61 -15.61
N GLY A 266 12.35 -2.05 -15.42
CA GLY A 266 12.59 -0.61 -15.41
C GLY A 266 13.26 -0.13 -16.69
N SER A 267 13.05 1.12 -17.08
CA SER A 267 13.82 1.75 -18.15
C SER A 267 14.63 2.93 -17.61
N ALA A 268 15.94 2.89 -17.81
CA ALA A 268 16.85 3.95 -17.40
C ALA A 268 17.78 4.37 -18.55
N ARG A 269 17.46 5.52 -19.17
CA ARG A 269 18.19 6.13 -20.31
C ARG A 269 18.33 5.21 -21.53
N TYR A 270 19.27 4.27 -21.47
CA TYR A 270 19.67 3.37 -22.56
C TYR A 270 19.85 1.93 -22.06
N SER A 271 19.33 1.59 -20.89
CA SER A 271 19.43 0.25 -20.32
C SER A 271 18.09 -0.15 -19.74
N THR A 272 17.68 -1.37 -20.05
CA THR A 272 16.60 -2.06 -19.36
C THR A 272 17.16 -2.54 -18.03
N LEU A 273 16.40 -2.30 -16.96
CA LEU A 273 16.71 -2.77 -15.62
C LEU A 273 15.82 -3.97 -15.34
N THR A 274 16.42 -5.09 -14.95
CA THR A 274 15.71 -6.29 -14.51
C THR A 274 16.05 -6.60 -13.06
N MET A 275 15.15 -7.33 -12.39
CA MET A 275 15.46 -7.92 -11.09
C MET A 275 16.66 -8.86 -11.24
N ARG A 276 17.50 -8.89 -10.21
CA ARG A 276 18.56 -9.87 -10.05
C ARG A 276 18.24 -10.74 -8.85
N GLU A 277 18.59 -12.00 -8.98
CA GLU A 277 18.47 -12.99 -7.92
C GLU A 277 19.44 -12.70 -6.76
N PRO A 278 19.08 -13.08 -5.52
CA PRO A 278 17.80 -13.66 -5.11
C PRO A 278 16.68 -12.63 -4.85
N ILE A 279 15.42 -13.07 -5.07
CA ILE A 279 14.21 -12.28 -4.82
C ILE A 279 13.52 -12.80 -3.56
N HIS A 280 13.39 -11.97 -2.54
CA HIS A 280 12.80 -12.38 -1.26
C HIS A 280 11.37 -11.84 -1.11
N VAL A 281 10.43 -12.75 -0.87
CA VAL A 281 9.01 -12.45 -0.65
C VAL A 281 8.65 -12.81 0.78
N LYS A 282 8.25 -11.83 1.58
CA LYS A 282 7.77 -12.00 2.95
C LYS A 282 6.26 -11.83 3.01
N TRP A 283 5.57 -12.75 3.66
CA TRP A 283 4.12 -12.72 3.82
C TRP A 283 3.72 -12.90 5.29
N TRP A 284 2.78 -12.08 5.74
CA TRP A 284 2.21 -12.14 7.09
C TRP A 284 0.73 -12.55 7.01
N PRO A 285 0.38 -13.82 7.28
CA PRO A 285 -0.99 -14.32 7.13
C PRO A 285 -2.02 -13.60 8.00
N LYS A 286 -1.60 -13.12 9.19
CA LYS A 286 -2.47 -12.42 10.13
C LYS A 286 -2.91 -11.05 9.64
N THR A 287 -2.03 -10.36 8.90
CA THR A 287 -2.28 -9.00 8.43
C THR A 287 -2.58 -8.95 6.94
N GLY A 288 -2.40 -10.03 6.18
CA GLY A 288 -2.52 -9.97 4.71
C GLY A 288 -1.48 -9.06 4.05
N HIS A 289 -0.37 -8.79 4.73
CA HIS A 289 0.69 -7.93 4.19
C HIS A 289 1.70 -8.80 3.43
N ILE A 290 2.15 -8.32 2.26
CA ILE A 290 3.22 -8.94 1.48
C ILE A 290 4.30 -7.91 1.18
N LYS A 291 5.56 -8.32 1.32
CA LYS A 291 6.73 -7.49 1.07
C LYS A 291 7.68 -8.22 0.16
N VAL A 292 7.87 -7.66 -1.02
CA VAL A 292 8.85 -8.15 -2.00
C VAL A 292 10.08 -7.26 -1.93
N HIS A 293 11.24 -7.85 -1.77
CA HIS A 293 12.50 -7.13 -1.84
C HIS A 293 13.56 -7.91 -2.60
N GLY A 294 14.41 -7.19 -3.30
CA GLY A 294 15.50 -7.78 -4.09
C GLY A 294 16.44 -6.70 -4.59
N TYR A 295 17.31 -7.07 -5.51
CA TYR A 295 18.19 -6.14 -6.19
C TYR A 295 17.80 -6.06 -7.66
N PHE A 296 17.96 -4.90 -8.28
CA PHE A 296 17.80 -4.75 -9.73
C PHE A 296 19.07 -4.17 -10.33
N GLY A 297 19.37 -4.55 -11.57
CA GLY A 297 20.59 -4.18 -12.26
C GLY A 297 20.39 -4.09 -13.77
N LYS A 298 21.47 -3.78 -14.48
CA LYS A 298 21.53 -3.86 -15.94
C LYS A 298 21.76 -5.31 -16.39
#